data_AF-A0A3A4Q0A4-F1
#
_entry.id   AF-A0A3A4Q0A4-F1
#
_cell.length_a   1.000
_cell.length_b   1.000
_cell.length_c   1.000
_cell.angle_alpha   90.00
_cell.angle_beta   90.00
_cell.angle_gamma   90.00
#
_symmetry.space_group_name_H-M   'P 1'
#
loop_
_entity.id
_entity.type
_entity.pdbx_description
1 polymer ?
#
loop_
_entity_poly.entity_id
_entity_poly.type
_entity_poly.pdbx_seq_one_letter_code
_entity_poly.pdbx_strand_id
1 'polypeptide(L)' 'ACGDVKHNEFMLTAVVDSLTLTVFRDGRAIIKGTRSPEVARSAYAKYVGC' A
#
# COMPACT_ATOMS: atom_id res chain seq x y z
N ALA A 1 -13.44 6.03 8.29
CA ALA A 1 -13.83 4.86 7.49
C ALA A 1 -12.55 4.14 7.07
N CYS A 2 -12.35 2.89 7.49
CA CYS A 2 -11.23 2.07 7.06
C CYS A 2 -11.45 1.66 5.60
N GLY A 3 -10.53 2.05 4.71
CA GLY A 3 -10.65 1.80 3.28
C GLY A 3 -10.57 0.31 2.92
N ASP A 4 -11.03 -0.03 1.72
CA ASP A 4 -11.15 -1.40 1.23
C ASP A 4 -9.77 -2.07 1.15
N VAL A 5 -9.54 -3.11 1.97
CA VAL A 5 -8.30 -3.90 1.97
C VAL A 5 -8.61 -5.28 1.42
N LYS A 6 -8.06 -5.57 0.24
CA LYS A 6 -8.10 -6.87 -0.41
C LYS A 6 -6.76 -7.56 -0.23
N HIS A 7 -6.72 -8.66 0.51
CA HIS A 7 -5.54 -9.50 0.58
C HIS A 7 -5.79 -10.85 -0.10
N ASN A 8 -4.79 -11.33 -0.82
CA ASN A 8 -4.74 -12.66 -1.42
C ASN A 8 -3.36 -13.26 -1.17
N GLU A 9 -3.19 -14.56 -1.38
CA GLU A 9 -1.96 -15.30 -1.05
C GLU A 9 -0.70 -14.78 -1.77
N PHE A 10 -0.89 -14.09 -2.89
CA PHE A 10 0.16 -13.52 -3.73
C PHE A 10 0.32 -11.99 -3.60
N MET A 11 -0.74 -11.28 -3.18
CA MET A 11 -0.78 -9.82 -3.19
C MET A 11 -1.77 -9.24 -2.18
N LEU A 12 -1.41 -8.13 -1.55
CA LEU A 12 -2.24 -7.34 -0.66
C LEU A 12 -2.44 -5.96 -1.26
N THR A 13 -3.67 -5.64 -1.65
CA THR A 13 -4.06 -4.32 -2.16
C THR A 13 -4.91 -3.61 -1.13
N ALA A 14 -4.44 -2.48 -0.62
CA ALA A 14 -5.18 -1.59 0.26
C ALA A 14 -5.50 -0.30 -0.47
N VAL A 15 -6.76 0.14 -0.41
CA VAL A 15 -7.16 1.47 -0.87
C VAL A 15 -7.32 2.35 0.36
N VAL A 16 -6.47 3.37 0.49
CA VAL A 16 -6.50 4.32 1.61
C VAL A 16 -6.77 5.70 1.05
N ASP A 17 -7.97 6.22 1.31
CA ASP A 17 -8.44 7.52 0.82
C ASP A 17 -8.42 7.63 -0.72
N SER A 18 -7.31 8.12 -1.29
CA SER A 18 -7.08 8.28 -2.73
C SER A 18 -5.85 7.49 -3.23
N LEU A 19 -5.29 6.65 -2.35
CA LEU A 19 -4.05 5.93 -2.57
C LEU A 19 -4.34 4.44 -2.69
N THR A 20 -3.88 3.84 -3.78
CA THR A 20 -3.86 2.39 -3.95
C THR A 20 -2.48 1.87 -3.61
N LEU A 21 -2.39 1.06 -2.56
CA LEU A 21 -1.17 0.42 -2.10
C LEU A 21 -1.26 -1.07 -2.43
N THR A 22 -0.42 -1.57 -3.33
CA THR A 22 -0.36 -2.99 -3.68
C THR A 22 0.98 -3.56 -3.25
N VAL A 23 0.98 -4.42 -2.25
CA VAL A 23 2.16 -5.08 -1.69
C VAL A 23 2.16 -6.55 -2.15
N PHE A 24 3.30 -7.02 -2.62
CA PHE A 24 3.52 -8.41 -3.00
C PHE A 24 4.28 -9.12 -1.88
N ARG A 25 4.02 -10.42 -1.71
CA ARG A 25 4.75 -11.26 -0.74
C ARG A 25 6.26 -11.35 -1.03
N ASP A 26 6.65 -11.03 -2.26
CA ASP A 26 8.03 -10.91 -2.74
C ASP A 26 8.78 -9.67 -2.19
N GLY A 27 8.12 -8.81 -1.40
CA GLY A 27 8.70 -7.58 -0.83
C GLY A 27 8.62 -6.36 -1.76
N ARG A 28 8.06 -6.53 -2.96
CA ARG A 28 7.74 -5.42 -3.86
C ARG A 28 6.46 -4.73 -3.43
N ALA A 29 6.40 -3.41 -3.54
CA ALA A 29 5.15 -2.67 -3.43
C ALA A 29 5.00 -1.63 -4.52
N ILE A 30 3.77 -1.44 -4.96
CA ILE A 30 3.33 -0.46 -5.93
C ILE A 30 2.40 0.49 -5.20
N ILE A 31 2.68 1.78 -5.27
CA ILE A 31 1.87 2.82 -4.67
C ILE A 31 1.37 3.72 -5.80
N LYS A 32 0.06 3.80 -5.97
CA LYS A 32 -0.62 4.67 -6.92
C LYS A 32 -1.44 5.71 -6.17
N GLY A 33 -1.55 6.91 -6.72
CA GLY A 33 -2.35 8.00 -6.15
C GLY A 33 -1.56 9.08 -5.41
N THR A 34 -0.23 8.93 -5.28
CA THR A 34 0.64 10.01 -4.77
C THR A 34 1.75 10.29 -5.78
N ARG A 35 2.04 11.58 -5.97
CA ARG A 35 3.22 12.06 -6.69
C ARG A 35 4.37 12.41 -5.72
N SER A 36 4.08 12.44 -4.43
CA SER A 36 5.04 12.71 -3.37
C SER A 36 5.64 11.39 -2.87
N PRO A 37 6.96 11.17 -3.06
CA PRO A 37 7.63 9.95 -2.62
C PRO A 37 7.65 9.80 -1.10
N GLU A 38 7.58 10.89 -0.35
CA GLU A 38 7.52 10.89 1.12
C GLU A 38 6.22 10.26 1.65
N VAL A 39 5.10 10.58 1.02
CA VAL A 39 3.78 10.01 1.35
C VAL A 39 3.74 8.53 1.00
N ALA A 40 4.29 8.15 -0.16
CA ALA A 40 4.41 6.76 -0.57
C ALA A 40 5.27 5.96 0.43
N ARG A 41 6.45 6.48 0.79
CA ARG A 41 7.37 5.83 1.73
C ARG A 41 6.77 5.72 3.13
N SER A 42 6.09 6.77 3.60
CA SER A 42 5.43 6.76 4.90
C SER A 42 4.29 5.73 4.93
N ALA A 43 3.49 5.62 3.87
CA ALA A 43 2.45 4.61 3.77
C ALA A 43 3.04 3.20 3.73
N TYR A 44 4.07 2.96 2.91
CA TYR A 44 4.77 1.68 2.88
C TYR A 44 5.35 1.30 4.25
N ALA A 45 6.05 2.22 4.89
CA ALA A 45 6.61 2.00 6.22
C ALA A 45 5.53 1.72 7.26
N LYS A 46 4.40 2.46 7.25
CA LYS A 46 3.30 2.25 8.21
C LYS A 46 2.64 0.88 8.11
N TYR A 47 2.57 0.31 6.90
CA TYR A 47 1.80 -0.92 6.63
C TYR A 47 2.66 -2.16 6.41
N VAL A 48 3.95 -2.01 6.06
CA VAL A 48 4.88 -3.12 5.75
C VAL A 48 6.11 -3.12 6.65
N GLY A 49 6.53 -1.96 7.15
CA GLY A 49 7.66 -1.83 8.06
C GLY A 49 7.21 -1.91 9.51
N CYS A 50 7.38 -3.07 10.12
CA CYS A 50 7.45 -3.17 11.58
C CYS A 50 8.68 -2.43 12.11
#